data_AF-A0A2G1Y9U1-F1
#
_entry.id   AF-A0A2G1Y9U1-F1
#
_cell.length_a   1.000
_cell.length_b   1.000
_cell.length_c   1.000
_cell.angle_alpha   90.00
_cell.angle_beta   90.00
_cell.angle_gamma   90.00
#
_symmetry.space_group_name_H-M   'P 1'
#
loop_
_entity.id
_entity.type
_entity.pdbx_description
1 polymer ?
#
loop_
_entity_poly.entity_id
_entity_poly.type
_entity_poly.pdbx_seq_one_letter_code
_entity_poly.pdbx_strand_id
1 'polypeptide(L)'
;GRRPVLIMLGLAGAVLPLPMFLLMTHGHGAALLGAVLLACLGGGVSAVGAVTTAEQFPGEGRLSGLAFGATTATALFGGLTPWLAHMLIERTGWTLVPGAMIALVALGVLPILLALPETAPMRRLSR
;
A
#
# COMPACT_ATOMS: atom_id res chain seq x y z
N GLY A 1 -5.18 -14.99 9.17
CA GLY A 1 -5.48 -14.92 7.74
C GLY A 1 -4.84 -13.68 7.15
N ARG A 2 -4.44 -13.71 5.88
CA ARG A 2 -3.81 -12.54 5.22
C ARG A 2 -4.81 -11.49 4.78
N ARG A 3 -6.01 -11.93 4.42
CA ARG A 3 -7.13 -11.06 4.02
C ARG A 3 -7.49 -9.99 5.07
N PRO A 4 -7.75 -10.32 6.35
CA PRO A 4 -8.09 -9.29 7.36
C PRO A 4 -6.94 -8.31 7.60
N VAL A 5 -5.68 -8.76 7.48
CA VAL A 5 -4.51 -7.89 7.62
C VAL A 5 -4.42 -6.92 6.44
N LEU A 6 -4.62 -7.38 5.21
CA LEU A 6 -4.67 -6.50 4.03
C LEU A 6 -5.82 -5.50 4.10
N ILE A 7 -7.00 -5.90 4.56
CA ILE A 7 -8.13 -4.98 4.74
C ILE A 7 -7.79 -3.90 5.77
N MET A 8 -7.19 -4.29 6.91
CA MET A 8 -6.75 -3.34 7.95
C MET A 8 -5.71 -2.36 7.40
N LEU A 9 -4.71 -2.86 6.67
CA LEU A 9 -3.70 -2.02 6.03
C LEU A 9 -4.29 -1.12 4.93
N GLY A 10 -5.29 -1.60 4.19
CA GLY A 10 -6.03 -0.81 3.19
C GLY A 10 -6.85 0.31 3.83
N LEU A 11 -7.54 0.04 4.94
CA LEU A 11 -8.24 1.06 5.71
C LEU A 11 -7.27 2.08 6.31
N ALA A 12 -6.15 1.61 6.87
CA ALA A 12 -5.08 2.48 7.36
C ALA A 12 -4.50 3.33 6.20
N GLY A 13 -4.33 2.77 5.01
CA GLY A 13 -3.94 3.47 3.78
C GLY A 13 -4.96 4.51 3.31
N ALA A 14 -6.24 4.32 3.58
CA ALA A 14 -7.27 5.30 3.26
C ALA A 14 -7.27 6.49 4.25
N VAL A 15 -6.90 6.26 5.52
CA VAL A 15 -7.09 7.24 6.60
C VAL A 15 -5.79 7.92 7.02
N LEU A 16 -4.69 7.19 7.21
CA LEU A 16 -3.44 7.70 7.78
C LEU A 16 -2.64 8.65 6.89
N PRO A 17 -2.60 8.54 5.54
CA PRO A 17 -1.69 9.37 4.76
C PRO A 17 -1.92 10.87 4.92
N LEU A 18 -3.16 11.34 4.85
CA LEU A 18 -3.49 12.75 5.02
C LEU A 18 -2.98 13.35 6.35
N PRO A 19 -3.33 12.79 7.54
CA PRO A 19 -2.83 13.32 8.81
C PRO A 19 -1.32 13.14 8.97
N MET A 20 -0.69 12.12 8.36
CA MET A 20 0.77 11.99 8.40
C MET A 20 1.46 13.06 7.56
N PHE A 21 0.99 13.35 6.34
CA PHE A 21 1.52 14.46 5.54
C PHE A 21 1.30 15.82 6.22
N LEU A 22 0.19 15.99 6.93
CA LEU A 22 -0.06 17.19 7.74
C LEU A 22 0.89 17.27 8.94
N LEU A 23 1.14 16.17 9.63
CA LEU A 23 2.11 16.10 10.71
C LEU A 23 3.51 16.53 10.22
N MET A 24 3.88 16.15 9.01
CA MET A 24 5.19 16.48 8.43
C MET A 24 5.42 17.99 8.21
N THR A 25 4.37 18.82 8.25
CA THR A 25 4.51 20.28 8.12
C THR A 25 4.92 20.99 9.42
N HIS A 26 4.98 20.27 10.55
CA HIS A 26 5.16 20.86 11.89
C HIS A 26 6.64 20.87 12.37
N GLY A 27 7.60 20.56 11.49
CA GLY A 27 9.04 20.60 11.77
C GLY A 27 9.74 19.24 11.64
N HIS A 28 11.07 19.23 11.77
CA HIS A 28 11.91 18.06 11.42
C HIS A 28 11.56 16.77 12.17
N GLY A 29 11.31 16.83 13.48
CA GLY A 29 10.94 15.65 14.27
C GLY A 29 9.59 15.06 13.86
N ALA A 30 8.60 15.92 13.62
CA ALA A 30 7.28 15.52 13.15
C ALA A 30 7.34 14.97 11.71
N ALA A 31 8.19 15.56 10.87
CA ALA A 31 8.46 15.07 9.52
C ALA A 31 9.03 13.66 9.50
N LEU A 32 10.04 13.40 10.35
CA LEU A 32 10.62 12.07 10.47
C LEU A 32 9.59 11.06 10.99
N LEU A 33 8.82 11.41 12.02
CA LEU A 33 7.79 10.53 12.56
C LEU A 33 6.72 10.18 11.52
N GLY A 34 6.20 11.17 10.80
CA GLY A 34 5.23 10.97 9.73
C GLY A 34 5.77 10.07 8.61
N ALA A 35 7.02 10.30 8.19
CA ALA A 35 7.69 9.47 7.19
C ALA A 35 7.87 8.01 7.66
N VAL A 36 8.31 7.80 8.90
CA VAL A 36 8.50 6.46 9.47
C VAL A 36 7.17 5.71 9.57
N LEU A 37 6.10 6.36 10.04
CA LEU A 37 4.78 5.75 10.14
C LEU A 37 4.23 5.35 8.76
N LEU A 38 4.40 6.21 7.75
CA LEU A 38 4.03 5.88 6.37
C LEU A 38 4.90 4.77 5.78
N ALA A 39 6.19 4.73 6.09
CA ALA A 39 7.09 3.66 5.68
C ALA A 39 6.71 2.32 6.32
N CYS A 40 6.32 2.30 7.61
CA CYS A 40 5.80 1.10 8.27
C CYS A 40 4.51 0.61 7.61
N LEU A 41 3.59 1.51 7.28
CA LEU A 41 2.35 1.18 6.58
C LEU A 41 2.63 0.58 5.19
N GLY A 42 3.46 1.25 4.38
CA GLY A 42 3.85 0.77 3.06
C GLY A 42 4.63 -0.55 3.11
N GLY A 43 5.53 -0.70 4.08
CA GLY A 43 6.25 -1.95 4.34
C GLY A 43 5.32 -3.10 4.73
N GLY A 44 4.30 -2.83 5.55
CA GLY A 44 3.26 -3.79 5.90
C GLY A 44 2.45 -4.26 4.69
N VAL A 45 2.00 -3.32 3.85
CA VAL A 45 1.29 -3.62 2.59
C VAL A 45 2.18 -4.46 1.67
N SER A 46 3.45 -4.09 1.52
CA SER A 46 4.40 -4.81 0.67
C SER A 46 4.65 -6.23 1.18
N ALA A 47 4.94 -6.40 2.47
CA ALA A 47 5.23 -7.70 3.06
C ALA A 47 4.02 -8.66 3.00
N VAL A 48 2.84 -8.19 3.39
CA VAL A 48 1.63 -9.05 3.38
C VAL A 48 1.14 -9.27 1.95
N GLY A 49 1.19 -8.25 1.11
CA GLY A 49 0.78 -8.30 -0.30
C GLY A 49 1.63 -9.29 -1.09
N ALA A 50 2.97 -9.20 -1.00
CA ALA A 50 3.86 -10.10 -1.70
C ALA A 50 3.57 -11.57 -1.39
N VAL A 51 3.38 -11.90 -0.10
CA VAL A 51 3.13 -13.29 0.26
C VAL A 51 1.71 -13.74 -0.08
N THR A 52 0.71 -12.85 -0.01
CA THR A 52 -0.66 -13.18 -0.46
C THR A 52 -0.70 -13.48 -1.95
N THR A 53 -0.02 -12.68 -2.76
CA THR A 53 0.15 -12.91 -4.19
C THR A 53 0.91 -14.21 -4.44
N ALA A 54 1.97 -14.49 -3.67
CA ALA A 54 2.77 -15.71 -3.79
C ALA A 54 1.94 -17.00 -3.53
N GLU A 55 0.91 -16.93 -2.70
CA GLU A 55 0.01 -18.04 -2.41
C GLU A 55 -1.05 -18.27 -3.51
N GLN A 56 -1.30 -17.27 -4.36
CA GLN A 56 -2.26 -17.36 -5.47
C GLN A 56 -1.66 -18.02 -6.72
N PHE A 57 -0.33 -18.00 -6.86
CA PHE A 57 0.36 -18.60 -8.00
C PHE A 57 0.80 -20.05 -7.74
N PRO A 58 0.69 -20.95 -8.73
CA PRO A 58 1.31 -22.27 -8.66
C PRO A 58 2.84 -22.15 -8.56
N GLY A 59 3.48 -23.16 -7.96
CA GLY A 59 4.89 -23.09 -7.57
C GLY A 59 5.86 -22.70 -8.70
N GLU A 60 5.61 -23.19 -9.90
CA GLU A 60 6.46 -23.00 -11.09
C GLU A 60 6.41 -21.57 -11.68
N GLY A 61 5.35 -20.79 -11.39
CA GLY A 61 5.17 -19.43 -11.92
C GLY A 61 5.27 -18.31 -10.87
N ARG A 62 5.48 -18.66 -9.60
CA ARG A 62 5.35 -17.74 -8.46
C ARG A 62 6.33 -16.58 -8.50
N LEU A 63 7.61 -16.87 -8.71
CA LEU A 63 8.65 -15.83 -8.74
C LEU A 63 8.46 -14.89 -9.93
N SER A 64 8.14 -15.43 -11.10
CA SER A 64 7.87 -14.65 -12.31
C SER A 64 6.62 -13.77 -12.13
N GLY A 65 5.55 -14.28 -11.53
CA GLY A 65 4.33 -13.52 -11.24
C GLY A 65 4.58 -12.36 -10.25
N LEU A 66 5.33 -12.62 -9.17
CA LEU A 66 5.73 -11.58 -8.21
C LEU A 66 6.63 -10.52 -8.86
N ALA A 67 7.65 -10.96 -9.61
CA ALA A 67 8.58 -10.07 -10.29
C ALA A 67 7.86 -9.20 -11.32
N PHE A 68 6.93 -9.78 -12.09
CA PHE A 68 6.11 -9.04 -13.04
C PHE A 68 5.28 -7.97 -12.33
N GLY A 69 4.52 -8.36 -11.29
CA GLY A 69 3.70 -7.40 -10.54
C GLY A 69 4.52 -6.25 -9.94
N ALA A 70 5.62 -6.55 -9.26
CA ALA A 70 6.48 -5.54 -8.64
C ALA A 70 7.19 -4.65 -9.68
N THR A 71 7.70 -5.23 -10.76
CA THR A 71 8.43 -4.50 -11.81
C THR A 71 7.49 -3.60 -12.60
N THR A 72 6.33 -4.10 -13.04
CA THR A 72 5.35 -3.29 -13.77
C THR A 72 4.83 -2.16 -12.90
N ALA A 73 4.52 -2.42 -11.62
CA ALA A 73 4.11 -1.36 -10.69
C ALA A 73 5.22 -0.31 -10.51
N THR A 74 6.48 -0.74 -10.33
CA THR A 74 7.62 0.19 -10.17
C THR A 74 7.88 1.00 -11.44
N ALA A 75 7.81 0.37 -12.62
CA ALA A 75 8.03 1.03 -13.90
C ALA A 75 6.97 2.10 -14.17
N LEU A 76 5.71 1.84 -13.84
CA LEU A 76 4.62 2.80 -14.00
C LEU A 76 4.63 3.87 -12.91
N PHE A 77 4.66 3.47 -11.65
CA PHE A 77 4.39 4.37 -10.53
C PHE A 77 5.64 4.96 -9.87
N GLY A 78 6.83 4.42 -10.13
CA GLY A 78 8.09 4.89 -9.53
C GLY A 78 8.46 6.32 -9.91
N GLY A 79 8.12 6.73 -11.14
CA GLY A 79 8.30 8.11 -11.61
C GLY A 79 7.00 8.90 -11.78
N LEU A 80 5.93 8.25 -12.26
CA LEU A 80 4.66 8.93 -12.56
C LEU A 80 4.01 9.51 -11.30
N THR A 81 4.01 8.76 -10.19
CA THR A 81 3.39 9.19 -8.93
C THR A 81 4.04 10.45 -8.36
N PRO A 82 5.39 10.50 -8.16
CA PRO A 82 6.02 11.72 -7.67
C PRO A 82 5.92 12.89 -8.66
N TRP A 83 5.96 12.63 -9.98
CA TRP A 83 5.76 13.67 -10.99
C TRP A 83 4.34 14.28 -10.91
N LEU A 84 3.30 13.45 -10.84
CA LEU A 84 1.92 13.91 -10.68
C LEU A 84 1.72 14.67 -9.37
N ALA A 85 2.27 14.15 -8.27
CA ALA A 85 2.18 14.81 -6.98
C ALA A 85 2.83 16.20 -7.02
N HIS A 86 4.04 16.30 -7.59
CA HIS A 86 4.75 17.56 -7.74
C HIS A 86 3.97 18.55 -8.62
N MET A 87 3.49 18.12 -9.79
CA MET A 87 2.73 18.96 -10.71
C MET A 87 1.42 19.49 -10.08
N LEU A 88 0.70 18.66 -9.32
CA LEU A 88 -0.49 19.10 -8.58
C LEU A 88 -0.13 20.10 -7.47
N ILE A 89 0.96 19.87 -6.73
CA ILE A 89 1.41 20.82 -5.70
C ILE A 89 1.75 22.17 -6.32
N GLU A 90 2.50 22.20 -7.42
CA GLU A 90 2.86 23.46 -8.10
C GLU A 90 1.63 24.25 -8.54
N ARG A 91 0.56 23.56 -8.95
CA ARG A 91 -0.64 24.22 -9.51
C ARG A 91 -1.69 24.57 -8.48
N THR A 92 -1.78 23.83 -7.39
CA THR A 92 -2.80 24.01 -6.35
C THR A 92 -2.25 24.63 -5.07
N GLY A 93 -0.94 24.57 -4.85
CA GLY A 93 -0.31 24.89 -3.56
C GLY A 93 -0.59 23.87 -2.46
N TRP A 94 -1.33 22.79 -2.73
CA TRP A 94 -1.78 21.86 -1.70
C TRP A 94 -0.73 20.81 -1.39
N THR A 95 0.06 21.04 -0.34
CA THR A 95 1.18 20.17 0.06
C THR A 95 0.77 18.77 0.53
N LEU A 96 -0.52 18.54 0.80
CA LEU A 96 -1.05 17.25 1.25
C LEU A 96 -1.47 16.33 0.09
N VAL A 97 -1.32 16.77 -1.17
CA VAL A 97 -1.64 15.99 -2.38
C VAL A 97 -1.10 14.55 -2.35
N PRO A 98 0.16 14.26 -1.97
CA PRO A 98 0.66 12.90 -1.97
C PRO A 98 -0.12 11.99 -1.00
N GLY A 99 -0.51 12.53 0.16
CA GLY A 99 -1.37 11.81 1.12
C GLY A 99 -2.75 11.52 0.55
N ALA A 100 -3.36 12.49 -0.13
CA ALA A 100 -4.65 12.30 -0.80
C ALA A 100 -4.58 11.25 -1.92
N MET A 101 -3.49 11.23 -2.70
CA MET A 101 -3.28 10.21 -3.75
C MET A 101 -3.20 8.80 -3.18
N ILE A 102 -2.44 8.60 -2.09
CA ILE A 102 -2.37 7.29 -1.41
C ILE A 102 -3.76 6.88 -0.90
N ALA A 103 -4.49 7.80 -0.27
CA ALA A 103 -5.83 7.53 0.24
C ALA A 103 -6.80 7.14 -0.88
N LEU A 104 -6.75 7.83 -2.02
CA LEU A 104 -7.59 7.53 -3.19
C LEU A 104 -7.28 6.15 -3.77
N VAL A 105 -6.00 5.79 -3.91
CA VAL A 105 -5.60 4.45 -4.37
C VAL A 105 -6.04 3.38 -3.37
N ALA A 106 -5.85 3.62 -2.07
CA ALA A 106 -6.28 2.69 -1.03
C ALA A 106 -7.79 2.43 -1.07
N LEU A 107 -8.60 3.49 -1.24
CA LEU A 107 -10.05 3.38 -1.41
C LEU A 107 -10.43 2.60 -2.67
N GLY A 108 -9.72 2.79 -3.79
CA GLY A 108 -9.95 2.04 -5.02
C GLY A 108 -9.61 0.55 -4.92
N VAL A 109 -8.58 0.20 -4.13
CA VAL A 109 -8.13 -1.18 -3.93
C VAL A 109 -8.94 -1.89 -2.84
N LEU A 110 -9.52 -1.17 -1.88
CA LEU A 110 -10.24 -1.75 -0.74
C LEU A 110 -11.36 -2.74 -1.14
N PRO A 111 -12.22 -2.47 -2.14
CA PRO A 111 -13.22 -3.44 -2.61
C PRO A 111 -12.59 -4.75 -3.12
N ILE A 112 -11.43 -4.66 -3.76
CA ILE A 112 -10.70 -5.83 -4.27
C ILE A 112 -10.19 -6.68 -3.09
N LEU A 113 -9.66 -6.04 -2.04
CA LEU A 113 -9.21 -6.73 -0.83
C LEU A 113 -10.37 -7.40 -0.09
N LEU A 114 -11.55 -6.79 -0.12
CA LEU A 114 -12.77 -7.38 0.44
C LEU A 114 -13.25 -8.60 -0.36
N ALA A 115 -13.05 -8.62 -1.68
CA ALA A 115 -13.41 -9.75 -2.53
C ALA A 115 -12.39 -10.92 -2.48
N LEU A 116 -11.21 -10.70 -1.89
CA LEU A 116 -10.15 -11.70 -1.86
C LEU A 116 -10.57 -12.94 -1.04
N PRO A 117 -10.38 -14.17 -1.54
CA PRO A 117 -10.56 -15.38 -0.74
C PRO A 117 -9.47 -15.47 0.33
N GLU A 118 -9.80 -16.05 1.49
CA GLU A 118 -8.81 -16.25 2.57
C GLU A 118 -7.80 -17.33 2.14
N THR A 119 -6.51 -16.98 2.14
CA THR A 119 -5.41 -17.87 1.73
C THR A 119 -4.84 -18.71 2.89
N ALA A 120 -5.39 -18.58 4.10
CA ALA A 120 -4.99 -19.41 5.22
C ALA A 120 -5.34 -20.89 4.97
N PRO A 121 -4.40 -21.84 5.11
CA PRO A 121 -4.73 -23.26 5.04
C PRO A 121 -5.72 -23.59 6.16
N MET A 122 -6.88 -24.17 5.80
CA MET A 122 -7.77 -24.76 6.80
C MET A 122 -6.96 -25.74 7.62
N ARG A 123 -6.79 -25.45 8.91
CA ARG A 123 -6.23 -26.39 9.88
C ARG A 123 -7.20 -27.56 9.94
N ARG A 124 -6.98 -28.62 9.14
CA ARG A 124 -7.66 -29.90 9.30
C ARG A 124 -7.28 -30.37 10.70
N LEU A 125 -8.20 -30.18 11.64
CA LEU A 125 -8.17 -30.87 12.92
C LEU A 125 -8.28 -32.36 12.59
N SER A 126 -7.14 -33.05 12.58
CA SER A 126 -7.11 -34.51 12.60
C SER A 126 -7.77 -34.96 13.91
N ARG A 127 -8.98 -35.49 13.81
CA ARG A 127 -9.55 -36.39 14.80
C ARG A 127 -9.17 -37.81 14.44
#